data_AF-A0A7G6E3N6-F1
#
_entry.id   AF-A0A7G6E3N6-F1
#
_cell.length_a   1.000
_cell.length_b   1.000
_cell.length_c   1.000
_cell.angle_alpha   90.00
_cell.angle_beta   90.00
_cell.angle_gamma   90.00
#
_symmetry.space_group_name_H-M   'P 1'
#
loop_
_entity.id
_entity.type
_entity.pdbx_description
1 polymer ?
#
loop_
_entity_poly.entity_id
_entity_poly.type
_entity_poly.pdbx_seq_one_letter_code
_entity_poly.pdbx_strand_id
1 'polypeptide(L)'
;MKKSWLWLPAVFLVYAAVLVFIFALPSFGLFKKDVSIQFIDEKIPLAKAGDPGWGYVKRVQFDADKDGELEDIVVIAKIDKIDTGENYLTAPGTPWQAYIEEKDGRRTYLYSGTQFRRVDIFLGTTNNTLGLTLDEGEKGYWLADFTYIPEGKITNYKYLRHSSF
;
A
#
# COMPACT_ATOMS: atom_id res chain seq x y z
N MET A 1 5.78 -70.20 7.46
CA MET A 1 5.53 -68.81 7.93
C MET A 1 6.79 -67.99 7.72
N LYS A 2 6.70 -66.89 6.94
CA LYS A 2 7.51 -65.65 7.04
C LYS A 2 7.12 -64.75 5.85
N LYS A 3 6.06 -63.95 6.05
CA LYS A 3 5.49 -63.02 5.07
C LYS A 3 5.59 -61.62 5.66
N SER A 4 6.79 -61.02 5.68
CA SER A 4 6.98 -59.72 6.32
C SER A 4 8.15 -58.90 5.76
N TRP A 5 8.56 -59.12 4.50
CA TRP A 5 9.68 -58.37 3.91
C TRP A 5 9.32 -57.46 2.72
N LEU A 6 8.09 -57.54 2.21
CA LEU A 6 7.63 -56.65 1.12
C LEU A 6 7.14 -55.26 1.58
N TRP A 7 6.92 -55.04 2.88
CA TRP A 7 6.32 -53.80 3.38
C TRP A 7 7.33 -52.69 3.67
N LEU A 8 8.59 -53.04 3.94
CA LEU A 8 9.66 -52.08 4.23
C LEU A 8 9.95 -51.11 3.08
N PRO A 9 10.09 -51.54 1.80
CA PRO A 9 10.30 -50.60 0.71
C PRO A 9 9.07 -49.70 0.46
N ALA A 10 7.85 -50.22 0.68
CA ALA A 10 6.63 -49.42 0.55
C ALA A 10 6.55 -48.31 1.62
N VAL A 11 6.89 -48.63 2.87
CA VAL A 11 6.95 -47.63 3.95
C VAL A 11 8.02 -46.58 3.68
N PHE A 12 9.17 -46.98 3.14
CA PHE A 12 10.25 -46.05 2.81
C PHE A 12 9.88 -45.09 1.67
N LEU A 13 9.17 -45.58 0.64
CA LEU A 13 8.68 -44.76 -0.46
C LEU A 13 7.62 -43.75 0.01
N VAL A 14 6.70 -44.16 0.88
CA VAL A 14 5.71 -43.25 1.48
C VAL A 14 6.41 -42.17 2.31
N TYR A 15 7.41 -42.57 3.13
CA TYR A 15 8.16 -41.63 3.95
C TYR A 15 8.98 -40.63 3.11
N ALA A 16 9.63 -41.10 2.05
CA ALA A 16 10.35 -40.24 1.10
C ALA A 16 9.41 -39.27 0.37
N ALA A 17 8.23 -39.72 -0.07
CA ALA A 17 7.24 -38.86 -0.69
C ALA A 17 6.72 -37.77 0.27
N VAL A 18 6.48 -38.11 1.54
CA VAL A 18 6.08 -37.15 2.57
C VAL A 18 7.19 -36.13 2.83
N LEU A 19 8.45 -36.55 2.91
CA LEU A 19 9.57 -35.63 3.07
C LEU A 19 9.74 -34.71 1.86
N VAL A 20 9.65 -35.23 0.64
CA VAL A 20 9.68 -34.39 -0.57
C VAL A 20 8.52 -33.40 -0.56
N PHE A 21 7.31 -33.81 -0.13
CA PHE A 21 6.18 -32.89 -0.02
C PHE A 21 6.45 -31.79 1.02
N ILE A 22 6.89 -32.13 2.22
CA ILE A 22 7.19 -31.16 3.29
C ILE A 22 8.32 -30.20 2.90
N PHE A 23 9.38 -30.70 2.25
CA PHE A 23 10.55 -29.89 1.90
C PHE A 23 10.45 -29.18 0.55
N ALA A 24 9.59 -29.63 -0.37
CA ALA A 24 9.37 -28.97 -1.66
C ALA A 24 8.23 -27.94 -1.62
N LEU A 25 7.25 -28.07 -0.72
CA LEU A 25 6.15 -27.10 -0.57
C LEU A 25 6.61 -25.64 -0.35
N PRO A 26 7.68 -25.33 0.42
CA PRO A 26 8.19 -23.96 0.54
C PRO A 26 8.75 -23.40 -0.77
N SER A 27 9.26 -24.27 -1.65
CA SER A 27 9.92 -23.90 -2.91
C SER A 27 8.92 -23.59 -4.03
N PHE A 28 7.67 -24.05 -3.91
CA PHE A 28 6.61 -23.81 -4.90
C PHE A 28 5.89 -22.46 -4.76
N GLY A 29 6.37 -21.55 -3.91
CA GLY A 29 5.82 -20.19 -3.83
C GLY A 29 4.35 -20.13 -3.40
N LEU A 30 3.84 -21.18 -2.75
CA LEU A 30 2.44 -21.31 -2.30
C LEU A 30 2.10 -20.42 -1.09
N PHE A 31 3.08 -19.73 -0.52
CA PHE A 31 2.86 -18.62 0.39
C PHE A 31 3.25 -17.32 -0.30
N LYS A 32 2.44 -16.88 -1.27
CA LYS A 32 2.29 -15.43 -1.44
C LYS A 32 1.74 -14.93 -0.12
N LYS A 33 2.61 -14.33 0.70
CA LYS A 33 2.15 -13.52 1.81
C LYS A 33 1.41 -12.36 1.17
N ASP A 34 0.10 -12.49 1.04
CA ASP A 34 -0.78 -11.38 0.72
C ASP A 34 -0.69 -10.45 1.94
N VAL A 35 0.29 -9.54 1.90
CA VAL A 35 0.36 -8.44 2.84
C VAL A 35 -0.81 -7.55 2.47
N SER A 36 -1.95 -7.75 3.13
CA SER A 36 -3.05 -6.78 3.08
C SER A 36 -2.56 -5.53 3.82
N ILE A 37 -1.96 -4.60 3.10
CA ILE A 37 -1.73 -3.26 3.62
C ILE A 37 -3.12 -2.65 3.75
N GLN A 38 -3.59 -2.52 4.99
CA GLN A 38 -4.75 -1.69 5.25
C GLN A 38 -4.29 -0.24 5.09
N PHE A 39 -4.65 0.38 3.97
CA PHE A 39 -4.24 1.75 3.68
C PHE A 39 -4.95 2.75 4.59
N ILE A 40 -6.09 2.39 5.18
CA ILE A 40 -6.83 3.25 6.11
C ILE A 40 -6.72 2.70 7.53
N ASP A 41 -5.90 3.33 8.35
CA ASP A 41 -5.87 3.08 9.79
C ASP A 41 -7.09 3.73 10.46
N GLU A 42 -8.06 2.89 10.86
CA GLU A 42 -9.30 3.31 11.54
C GLU A 42 -9.06 4.03 12.87
N LYS A 43 -7.88 3.88 13.48
CA LYS A 43 -7.54 4.55 14.74
C LYS A 43 -7.20 6.03 14.54
N ILE A 44 -6.95 6.45 13.30
CA ILE A 44 -6.62 7.83 12.97
C ILE A 44 -7.90 8.49 12.42
N PRO A 45 -8.46 9.50 13.10
CA PRO A 45 -9.60 10.24 12.59
C PRO A 45 -9.31 10.84 11.21
N LEU A 46 -10.22 10.63 10.27
CA LEU A 46 -10.13 11.21 8.94
C LEU A 46 -10.22 12.74 9.03
N ALA A 47 -9.34 13.41 8.29
CA ALA A 47 -9.17 14.85 8.31
C ALA A 47 -9.07 15.40 6.89
N LYS A 48 -9.33 16.69 6.76
CA LYS A 48 -9.20 17.43 5.49
C LYS A 48 -8.17 18.54 5.62
N ALA A 49 -7.67 18.99 4.47
CA ALA A 49 -6.83 20.17 4.37
C ALA A 49 -7.47 21.36 5.09
N GLY A 50 -6.70 22.01 5.97
CA GLY A 50 -7.15 23.13 6.80
C GLY A 50 -7.72 22.73 8.17
N ASP A 51 -7.89 21.44 8.47
CA ASP A 51 -8.25 21.01 9.82
C ASP A 51 -7.12 21.34 10.82
N PRO A 52 -7.44 21.64 12.10
CA PRO A 52 -6.45 21.97 13.11
C PRO A 52 -5.36 20.89 13.25
N GLY A 53 -4.10 21.32 13.16
CA GLY A 53 -2.92 20.45 13.23
C GLY A 53 -2.53 19.76 11.92
N TRP A 54 -3.33 19.89 10.85
CA TRP A 54 -3.02 19.35 9.51
C TRP A 54 -2.42 20.42 8.60
N GLY A 55 -1.28 20.97 9.00
CA GLY A 55 -0.66 22.12 8.33
C GLY A 55 0.03 21.78 7.01
N TYR A 56 0.47 20.54 6.79
CA TYR A 56 1.02 20.13 5.50
C TYR A 56 -0.11 19.80 4.53
N VAL A 57 -0.08 20.40 3.34
CA VAL A 57 -1.05 20.16 2.27
C VAL A 57 -0.31 20.17 0.92
N LYS A 58 -0.49 19.10 0.14
CA LYS A 58 -0.13 19.03 -1.28
C LYS A 58 -1.38 18.69 -2.07
N ARG A 59 -1.65 19.43 -3.14
CA ARG A 59 -2.83 19.26 -3.99
C ARG A 59 -2.39 19.13 -5.45
N VAL A 60 -3.00 18.21 -6.18
CA VAL A 60 -2.88 18.14 -7.64
C VAL A 60 -4.26 17.87 -8.23
N GLN A 61 -4.53 18.50 -9.38
CA GLN A 61 -5.78 18.29 -10.11
C GLN A 61 -5.60 17.25 -11.19
N PHE A 62 -6.55 16.33 -11.27
CA PHE A 62 -6.51 15.21 -12.19
C PHE A 62 -7.91 14.63 -12.39
N ASP A 63 -8.24 14.27 -13.62
CA ASP A 63 -9.46 13.53 -13.98
C ASP A 63 -9.24 12.05 -13.62
N ALA A 64 -9.52 11.67 -12.37
CA ALA A 64 -9.18 10.38 -11.78
C ALA A 64 -10.11 9.25 -12.24
N ASP A 65 -11.38 9.55 -12.52
CA ASP A 65 -12.36 8.57 -13.00
C ASP A 65 -12.70 8.64 -14.49
N LYS A 66 -12.14 9.61 -15.21
CA LYS A 66 -12.30 9.80 -16.66
C LYS A 66 -13.71 10.26 -17.06
N ASP A 67 -14.40 10.98 -16.18
CA ASP A 67 -15.69 11.58 -16.49
C ASP A 67 -15.57 12.96 -17.20
N GLY A 68 -14.35 13.50 -17.28
CA GLY A 68 -14.03 14.78 -17.91
C GLY A 68 -14.10 15.98 -16.97
N GLU A 69 -14.42 15.77 -15.70
CA GLU A 69 -14.20 16.73 -14.63
C GLU A 69 -12.79 16.54 -14.00
N LEU A 70 -12.38 17.50 -13.18
CA LEU A 70 -11.10 17.41 -12.47
C LEU A 70 -11.40 17.28 -10.98
N GLU A 71 -10.78 16.28 -10.36
CA GLU A 71 -10.82 16.08 -8.91
C GLU A 71 -9.52 16.59 -8.28
N ASP A 72 -9.61 16.95 -7.01
CA ASP A 72 -8.46 17.33 -6.22
C ASP A 72 -7.92 16.11 -5.47
N ILE A 73 -6.72 15.67 -5.84
CA ILE A 73 -5.98 14.70 -5.03
C ILE A 73 -5.19 15.47 -4.00
N VAL A 74 -5.47 15.21 -2.73
CA VAL A 74 -4.92 15.93 -1.60
C VAL A 74 -4.14 14.97 -0.72
N VAL A 75 -2.89 15.34 -0.41
CA VAL A 75 -2.11 14.73 0.66
C VAL A 75 -1.96 15.74 1.79
N ILE A 76 -2.26 15.29 3.00
CA ILE A 76 -2.12 16.06 4.22
C ILE A 76 -1.28 15.32 5.25
N ALA A 77 -0.60 16.07 6.11
CA ALA A 77 0.10 15.52 7.25
C ALA A 77 -0.16 16.37 8.50
N LYS A 78 -0.23 15.71 9.65
CA LYS A 78 -0.49 16.37 10.94
C LYS A 78 0.79 17.05 11.46
N ILE A 79 1.11 18.21 10.89
CA ILE A 79 2.29 19.02 11.18
C ILE A 79 1.84 20.43 11.55
N ASP A 80 2.15 20.86 12.77
CA ASP A 80 1.66 22.14 13.32
C ASP A 80 2.39 23.38 12.74
N LYS A 81 3.59 23.20 12.16
CA LYS A 81 4.39 24.32 11.66
C LYS A 81 5.26 23.90 10.46
N ILE A 82 5.04 24.58 9.33
CA ILE A 82 5.94 24.54 8.19
C ILE A 82 7.03 25.58 8.44
N ASP A 83 8.20 25.16 8.91
CA ASP A 83 9.40 25.98 8.73
C ASP A 83 9.81 25.82 7.25
N THR A 84 9.79 26.94 6.53
CA THR A 84 9.96 27.05 5.09
C THR A 84 11.09 26.20 4.51
N GLY A 85 10.75 25.21 3.67
CA GLY A 85 11.69 24.45 2.83
C GLY A 85 11.05 23.21 2.20
N GLU A 86 11.38 22.89 0.94
CA GLU A 86 10.81 21.75 0.19
C GLU A 86 11.25 20.35 0.70
N ASN A 87 12.16 20.29 1.67
CA ASN A 87 12.73 19.04 2.20
C ASN A 87 12.05 18.61 3.51
N TYR A 88 10.81 18.13 3.43
CA TYR A 88 10.08 17.58 4.57
C TYR A 88 10.50 16.14 4.85
N LEU A 89 11.51 15.96 5.70
CA LEU A 89 11.69 14.70 6.42
C LEU A 89 10.91 14.80 7.73
N THR A 90 9.70 14.26 7.76
CA THR A 90 8.91 14.26 9.00
C THR A 90 9.49 13.25 10.00
N ALA A 91 9.25 13.51 11.29
CA ALA A 91 9.56 12.55 12.33
C ALA A 91 8.81 11.23 12.06
N PRO A 92 9.43 10.06 12.25
CA PRO A 92 8.72 8.79 12.20
C PRO A 92 7.48 8.84 13.11
N GLY A 93 6.34 8.33 12.64
CA GLY A 93 5.10 8.34 13.40
C GLY A 93 4.18 9.54 13.12
N THR A 94 4.57 10.48 12.26
CA THR A 94 3.69 11.58 11.84
C THR A 94 2.47 11.03 11.10
N PRO A 95 1.22 11.38 11.49
CA PRO A 95 0.04 10.99 10.75
C PRO A 95 -0.01 11.63 9.37
N TRP A 96 -0.22 10.80 8.35
CA TRP A 96 -0.38 11.18 6.96
C TRP A 96 -1.73 10.67 6.45
N GLN A 97 -2.39 11.46 5.61
CA GLN A 97 -3.61 11.05 4.90
C GLN A 97 -3.56 11.49 3.44
N ALA A 98 -4.13 10.67 2.56
CA ALA A 98 -4.30 10.99 1.15
C ALA A 98 -5.76 10.71 0.76
N TYR A 99 -6.38 11.62 0.03
CA TYR A 99 -7.76 11.49 -0.42
C TYR A 99 -7.99 12.18 -1.77
N ILE A 100 -9.05 11.75 -2.45
CA ILE A 100 -9.61 12.42 -3.63
C ILE A 100 -10.81 13.25 -3.15
N GLU A 101 -10.86 14.52 -3.53
CA GLU A 101 -11.95 15.45 -3.25
C GLU A 101 -12.63 15.85 -4.55
N GLU A 102 -13.90 15.53 -4.64
CA GLU A 102 -14.81 15.85 -5.73
C GLU A 102 -15.22 17.34 -5.67
N LYS A 103 -15.70 17.90 -6.77
CA LYS A 103 -16.21 19.29 -6.79
C LYS A 103 -17.36 19.54 -5.80
N ASP A 104 -18.17 18.52 -5.52
CA ASP A 104 -19.26 18.60 -4.54
C ASP A 104 -18.77 18.49 -3.08
N GLY A 105 -17.46 18.30 -2.86
CA GLY A 105 -16.83 18.16 -1.56
C GLY A 105 -16.86 16.75 -0.97
N ARG A 106 -17.38 15.75 -1.71
CA ARG A 106 -17.27 14.34 -1.35
C ARG A 106 -15.80 13.92 -1.34
N ARG A 107 -15.40 13.14 -0.34
CA ARG A 107 -14.02 12.68 -0.16
C ARG A 107 -13.92 11.17 -0.16
N THR A 108 -12.98 10.65 -0.93
CA THR A 108 -12.60 9.23 -0.92
C THR A 108 -11.18 9.12 -0.40
N TYR A 109 -11.00 8.52 0.78
CA TYR A 109 -9.66 8.36 1.37
C TYR A 109 -8.93 7.17 0.74
N LEU A 110 -7.72 7.44 0.28
CA LEU A 110 -6.80 6.47 -0.32
C LEU A 110 -5.84 5.92 0.73
N TYR A 111 -5.46 6.74 1.71
CA TYR A 111 -4.51 6.38 2.76
C TYR A 111 -4.74 7.17 4.05
N SER A 112 -4.50 6.52 5.19
CA SER A 112 -4.43 7.07 6.54
C SER A 112 -3.49 6.21 7.38
N GLY A 113 -2.40 6.78 7.89
CA GLY A 113 -1.44 6.03 8.68
C GLY A 113 -0.23 6.84 9.16
N THR A 114 0.52 6.30 10.11
CA THR A 114 1.72 6.90 10.72
C THR A 114 3.03 6.22 10.30
N GLN A 115 2.93 5.22 9.41
CA GLN A 115 4.03 4.29 9.12
C GLN A 115 5.14 4.93 8.28
N PHE A 116 4.80 5.95 7.49
CA PHE A 116 5.70 6.55 6.51
C PHE A 116 6.23 7.91 6.95
N ARG A 117 7.48 8.21 6.55
CA ARG A 117 8.15 9.48 6.77
C ARG A 117 7.74 10.55 5.75
N ARG A 118 7.34 10.12 4.56
CA ARG A 118 6.85 10.98 3.49
C ARG A 118 5.80 10.25 2.68
N VAL A 119 4.74 10.97 2.30
CA VAL A 119 3.75 10.51 1.33
C VAL A 119 3.71 11.52 0.20
N ASP A 120 3.96 11.07 -1.01
CA ASP A 120 3.90 11.87 -2.23
C ASP A 120 2.88 11.31 -3.21
N ILE A 121 2.31 12.19 -4.02
CA ILE A 121 1.45 11.83 -5.15
C ILE A 121 2.33 11.76 -6.40
N PHE A 122 2.11 10.74 -7.23
CA PHE A 122 2.58 10.73 -8.61
C PHE A 122 1.41 10.43 -9.56
N LEU A 123 1.47 11.02 -10.74
CA LEU A 123 0.50 10.84 -11.81
C LEU A 123 1.17 10.11 -12.97
N GLY A 124 0.68 8.91 -13.29
CA GLY A 124 1.11 8.12 -14.44
C GLY A 124 0.44 8.62 -15.71
N THR A 125 1.21 9.28 -16.58
CA THR A 125 0.71 9.93 -17.80
C THR A 125 0.21 8.97 -18.89
N THR A 126 0.64 7.71 -18.89
CA THR A 126 0.31 6.74 -19.96
C THR A 126 -1.01 6.01 -19.75
N ASN A 127 -1.43 5.79 -18.50
CA ASN A 127 -2.63 5.01 -18.18
C ASN A 127 -3.65 5.80 -17.35
N ASN A 128 -3.38 7.07 -17.10
CA ASN A 128 -4.13 7.90 -16.16
C ASN A 128 -4.14 7.28 -14.75
N THR A 129 -3.00 6.70 -14.35
CA THR A 129 -2.87 6.03 -13.06
C THR A 129 -2.56 7.06 -11.99
N LEU A 130 -3.39 7.10 -10.96
CA LEU A 130 -3.04 7.77 -9.72
C LEU A 130 -2.18 6.84 -8.89
N GLY A 131 -1.08 7.34 -8.35
CA GLY A 131 -0.32 6.58 -7.37
C GLY A 131 0.22 7.39 -6.21
N LEU A 132 0.52 6.68 -5.12
CA LEU A 132 1.17 7.22 -3.94
C LEU A 132 2.55 6.60 -3.78
N THR A 133 3.55 7.45 -3.57
CA THR A 133 4.87 7.05 -3.08
C THR A 133 4.89 7.20 -1.57
N LEU A 134 5.07 6.10 -0.86
CA LEU A 134 5.13 6.06 0.60
C LEU A 134 6.57 5.73 1.01
N ASP A 135 7.27 6.70 1.61
CA ASP A 135 8.68 6.57 1.99
C ASP A 135 8.80 6.08 3.43
N GLU A 136 9.38 4.90 3.66
CA GLU A 136 9.73 4.40 5.00
C GLU A 136 11.14 4.85 5.45
N GLY A 137 11.86 5.62 4.63
CA GLY A 137 13.26 5.96 4.82
C GLY A 137 14.17 4.82 4.38
N GLU A 138 15.04 4.34 5.29
CA GLU A 138 16.04 3.32 4.99
C GLU A 138 15.44 1.96 4.57
N LYS A 139 14.15 1.73 4.84
CA LYS A 139 13.44 0.49 4.47
C LYS A 139 12.93 0.47 3.03
N GLY A 140 13.04 1.60 2.32
CA GLY A 140 12.63 1.78 0.93
C GLY A 140 11.31 2.55 0.78
N TYR A 141 10.77 2.53 -0.43
CA TYR A 141 9.51 3.16 -0.77
C TYR A 141 8.46 2.13 -1.21
N TRP A 142 7.19 2.49 -1.01
CA TRP A 142 6.04 1.78 -1.56
C TRP A 142 5.47 2.60 -2.69
N LEU A 143 5.17 1.94 -3.80
CA LEU A 143 4.29 2.48 -4.83
C LEU A 143 2.94 1.78 -4.66
N ALA A 144 1.87 2.56 -4.63
CA ALA A 144 0.52 2.05 -4.71
C ALA A 144 -0.16 2.75 -5.88
N ASP A 145 -0.56 1.98 -6.90
CA ASP A 145 -1.42 2.46 -7.98
C ASP A 145 -2.88 2.30 -7.56
N PHE A 146 -3.73 3.27 -7.87
CA PHE A 146 -5.15 3.26 -7.56
C PHE A 146 -5.95 3.40 -8.86
N THR A 147 -6.98 2.59 -9.02
CA THR A 147 -8.05 2.84 -10.00
C THR A 147 -9.23 3.41 -9.23
N TYR A 148 -9.51 4.70 -9.45
CA TYR A 148 -10.65 5.36 -8.84
C TYR A 148 -11.91 5.02 -9.63
N ILE A 149 -12.96 4.63 -8.91
CA ILE A 149 -14.31 4.52 -9.43
C ILE A 149 -15.18 5.39 -8.52
N PRO A 150 -15.98 6.32 -9.08
CA PRO A 150 -16.92 7.10 -8.30
C PRO A 150 -17.83 6.14 -7.51
N GLU A 151 -18.25 6.54 -6.31
CA GLU A 151 -18.75 5.67 -5.21
C GLU A 151 -17.67 5.09 -4.26
N GLY A 152 -16.41 5.48 -4.41
CA GLY A 152 -15.36 5.24 -3.40
C GLY A 152 -14.74 3.85 -3.45
N LYS A 153 -14.82 3.15 -4.59
CA LYS A 153 -14.18 1.85 -4.76
C LYS A 153 -12.81 2.00 -5.40
N ILE A 154 -11.79 1.54 -4.68
CA ILE A 154 -10.42 1.37 -5.15
C ILE A 154 -10.25 -0.11 -5.52
N THR A 155 -9.90 -0.41 -6.78
CA THR A 155 -9.97 -1.79 -7.28
C THR A 155 -8.64 -2.48 -7.53
N ASN A 156 -7.52 -1.75 -7.62
CA ASN A 156 -6.20 -2.33 -7.85
C ASN A 156 -5.16 -1.68 -6.96
N TYR A 157 -4.18 -2.47 -6.51
CA TYR A 157 -2.95 -2.03 -5.87
C TYR A 157 -1.80 -2.91 -6.38
N LYS A 158 -0.63 -2.31 -6.62
CA LYS A 158 0.56 -3.06 -7.04
C LYS A 158 1.74 -2.69 -6.16
N TYR A 159 2.20 -3.65 -5.35
CA TYR A 159 3.41 -3.48 -4.57
C TYR A 159 4.65 -3.54 -5.46
N LEU A 160 5.43 -2.47 -5.44
CA LEU A 160 6.79 -2.45 -5.97
C LEU A 160 7.73 -2.12 -4.82
N ARG A 161 8.28 -3.14 -4.13
CA ARG A 161 9.44 -2.92 -3.26
C ARG A 161 10.61 -2.58 -4.16
N HIS A 162 11.18 -1.40 -3.98
CA HIS A 162 12.55 -1.18 -4.40
C HIS A 162 13.40 -1.22 -3.12
N SER A 163 14.20 -2.27 -2.99
CA SER A 163 15.32 -2.22 -2.04
C SER A 163 16.31 -1.22 -2.60
N SER A 164 16.61 -0.18 -1.84
CA SER A 164 17.82 0.63 -2.04
C SER A 164 19.00 -0.31 -2.20
N PHE A 165 19.76 -0.14 -3.29
CA PHE A 165 21.06 -0.79 -3.50
C PHE A 165 22.05 -0.39 -2.40
#